data_AF-A0A946X0A6-F1
#
_entry.id   AF-A0A946X0A6-F1
#
_cell.length_a   1.000
_cell.length_b   1.000
_cell.length_c   1.000
_cell.angle_alpha   90.00
_cell.angle_beta   90.00
_cell.angle_gamma   90.00
#
_symmetry.space_group_name_H-M   'P 1'
#
loop_
_entity.id
_entity.type
_entity.pdbx_description
1 polymer ?
#
loop_
_entity_poly.entity_id
_entity_poly.type
_entity_poly.pdbx_seq_one_letter_code
_entity_poly.pdbx_strand_id
1 'polypeptide(L)'
;MNFWKQKKEEKWVESPMHDNWYQSSSYFLSSFALITTVDENGVTSIGPYQLSFPFGVIQRREWIVISRRGSNTSKNIKRIKKCAMNFVEYDKKQTKNIVDLGYPGQDPEEKMKDCVFELENSPTENYVNDPERPKIIKSAFQVFECELNDNPEDFYYKGTDSTEYMLLKINKIHLKEKWRNNLDLGDDMQIPNMPISFGFRNANQFWFAKHKKPFWLPTPEGKGAEHEAVMYIANRMDENIVFTANACKQLSGIPKVFVKKALKGIIGEAKKQGVSKIDEAFVKTINEKRG
;
A
#
# COMPACT_ATOMS: atom_id res chain seq x y z
N MET A 1 -31.05 23.42 30.00
CA MET A 1 -29.92 24.29 29.58
C MET A 1 -29.50 23.91 28.18
N ASN A 2 -29.77 24.76 27.20
CA ASN A 2 -29.42 24.55 25.80
C ASN A 2 -27.91 24.77 25.60
N PHE A 3 -27.16 23.69 25.43
CA PHE A 3 -25.73 23.74 25.08
C PHE A 3 -25.53 23.72 23.56
N TRP A 4 -26.19 24.62 22.84
CA TRP A 4 -25.84 24.92 21.46
C TRP A 4 -24.78 26.03 21.49
N LYS A 5 -23.53 25.67 21.77
CA LYS A 5 -22.41 26.57 21.45
C LYS A 5 -22.44 26.75 19.93
N GLN A 6 -22.79 27.95 19.46
CA GLN A 6 -22.54 28.34 18.07
C GLN A 6 -21.09 27.99 17.76
N LYS A 7 -20.87 27.13 16.77
CA LYS A 7 -19.52 26.91 16.24
C LYS A 7 -19.03 28.27 15.76
N LYS A 8 -17.99 28.81 16.41
CA LYS A 8 -17.32 30.00 15.90
C LYS A 8 -16.87 29.68 14.48
N GLU A 9 -17.20 30.57 13.56
CA GLU A 9 -16.72 30.47 12.19
C GLU A 9 -15.20 30.61 12.20
N GLU A 10 -14.50 29.55 11.84
CA GLU A 10 -13.04 29.52 11.78
C GLU A 10 -12.58 30.24 10.51
N LYS A 11 -11.58 31.13 10.64
CA LYS A 11 -10.99 31.83 9.49
C LYS A 11 -9.80 31.05 8.97
N TRP A 12 -9.66 31.00 7.65
CA TRP A 12 -8.43 30.54 7.02
C TRP A 12 -7.29 31.52 7.34
N VAL A 13 -6.15 30.97 7.73
CA VAL A 13 -4.89 31.70 7.93
C VAL A 13 -3.78 30.96 7.20
N GLU A 14 -2.84 31.71 6.65
CA GLU A 14 -1.69 31.13 5.96
C GLU A 14 -0.68 30.55 6.97
N SER A 15 -0.09 29.41 6.63
CA SER A 15 0.96 28.76 7.41
C SER A 15 2.33 29.09 6.82
N PRO A 16 3.39 29.30 7.63
CA PRO A 16 4.73 29.60 7.12
C PRO A 16 5.30 28.49 6.22
N MET A 17 6.01 28.84 5.14
CA MET A 17 6.64 27.87 4.22
C MET A 17 8.08 27.52 4.64
N HIS A 18 8.22 26.68 5.67
CA HIS A 18 9.52 26.21 6.16
C HIS A 18 10.04 25.00 5.37
N ASP A 19 11.36 24.76 5.41
CA ASP A 19 11.93 23.48 5.00
C ASP A 19 11.38 22.34 5.87
N ASN A 20 11.22 21.15 5.29
CA ASN A 20 10.44 20.05 5.89
C ASN A 20 9.01 20.48 6.26
N TRP A 21 8.36 21.28 5.39
CA TRP A 21 7.01 21.84 5.59
C TRP A 21 5.96 20.83 6.06
N TYR A 22 6.04 19.57 5.62
CA TYR A 22 5.10 18.51 6.04
C TYR A 22 5.18 18.22 7.54
N GLN A 23 6.27 18.65 8.17
CA GLN A 23 6.49 18.56 9.60
C GLN A 23 6.24 19.86 10.35
N SER A 24 6.75 20.98 9.85
CA SER A 24 6.72 22.27 10.57
C SER A 24 5.54 23.16 10.22
N SER A 25 4.95 22.96 9.04
CA SER A 25 4.03 23.90 8.41
C SER A 25 2.66 23.28 8.10
N SER A 26 2.52 21.97 8.24
CA SER A 26 1.25 21.28 8.02
C SER A 26 1.07 20.07 8.95
N TYR A 27 -0.18 19.65 9.07
CA TYR A 27 -0.56 18.42 9.74
C TYR A 27 -0.60 17.28 8.72
N PHE A 28 0.58 16.76 8.38
CA PHE A 28 0.71 15.55 7.56
C PHE A 28 0.91 14.32 8.44
N LEU A 29 0.23 13.22 8.11
CA LEU A 29 0.37 11.94 8.78
C LEU A 29 0.60 10.81 7.79
N SER A 30 1.35 9.79 8.20
CA SER A 30 1.53 8.55 7.46
C SER A 30 2.02 7.44 8.40
N SER A 31 1.92 6.18 7.97
CA SER A 31 2.65 5.08 8.58
C SER A 31 4.11 5.07 8.09
N PHE A 32 4.91 4.10 8.55
CA PHE A 32 6.27 3.88 8.08
C PHE A 32 6.38 2.61 7.27
N ALA A 33 7.21 2.65 6.23
CA ALA A 33 7.89 1.46 5.76
C ALA A 33 9.22 1.31 6.53
N LEU A 34 9.43 0.18 7.20
CA LEU A 34 10.73 -0.18 7.76
C LEU A 34 11.52 -0.92 6.68
N ILE A 35 12.39 -0.20 5.98
CA ILE A 35 13.11 -0.71 4.81
C ILE A 35 14.39 -1.39 5.27
N THR A 36 14.52 -2.69 5.00
CA THR A 36 15.75 -3.43 5.22
C THR A 36 16.61 -3.42 3.97
N THR A 37 17.93 -3.29 4.17
CA THR A 37 18.96 -3.31 3.11
C THR A 37 20.23 -3.97 3.60
N VAL A 38 21.09 -4.42 2.69
CA VAL A 38 22.37 -5.05 2.99
C VAL A 38 23.51 -4.09 2.66
N ASP A 39 24.46 -3.93 3.58
CA ASP A 39 25.69 -3.15 3.36
C ASP A 39 26.78 -3.97 2.65
N GLU A 40 27.96 -3.40 2.44
CA GLU A 40 29.10 -4.05 1.78
C GLU A 40 29.65 -5.26 2.54
N ASN A 41 29.40 -5.35 3.85
CA ASN A 41 29.86 -6.43 4.72
C ASN A 41 28.82 -7.54 4.87
N GLY A 42 27.65 -7.42 4.22
CA GLY A 42 26.57 -8.39 4.33
C GLY A 42 25.64 -8.16 5.53
N VAL A 43 25.78 -7.04 6.24
CA VAL A 43 24.94 -6.72 7.40
C VAL A 43 23.60 -6.17 6.93
N THR A 44 22.52 -6.81 7.37
CA THR A 44 21.17 -6.25 7.17
C THR A 44 20.87 -5.19 8.22
N SER A 45 20.51 -3.99 7.77
CA SER A 45 20.06 -2.88 8.64
C SER A 45 18.67 -2.37 8.26
N ILE A 46 18.00 -1.70 9.20
CA ILE A 46 16.64 -1.17 9.05
C ILE A 46 16.67 0.36 8.94
N GLY A 47 15.97 0.94 7.97
CA GLY A 47 15.71 2.38 7.87
C GLY A 47 14.21 2.69 7.89
N PRO A 48 13.70 3.56 8.78
CA PRO A 48 12.30 3.94 8.83
C PRO A 48 11.98 5.11 7.87
N TYR A 49 10.99 4.93 6.99
CA TYR A 49 10.59 5.95 6.01
C TYR A 49 9.10 6.28 6.11
N GLN A 50 8.79 7.49 6.61
CA GLN A 50 7.42 8.04 6.67
C GLN A 50 6.93 8.50 5.30
N LEU A 51 7.82 9.13 4.52
CA LEU A 51 7.51 9.63 3.18
C LEU A 51 7.68 8.50 2.15
N SER A 52 6.76 7.54 2.23
CA SER A 52 6.75 6.40 1.33
C SER A 52 5.30 6.10 0.92
N PHE A 53 5.04 6.02 -0.39
CA PHE A 53 3.67 6.00 -0.93
C PHE A 53 3.53 5.02 -2.10
N PRO A 54 2.35 4.42 -2.31
CA PRO A 54 2.02 3.78 -3.58
C PRO A 54 2.23 4.76 -4.75
N PHE A 55 2.82 4.29 -5.85
CA PHE A 55 3.05 5.08 -7.06
C PHE A 55 2.35 4.44 -8.26
N GLY A 56 2.87 3.29 -8.71
CA GLY A 56 2.19 2.46 -9.71
C GLY A 56 1.15 1.56 -9.03
N VAL A 57 -0.11 1.66 -9.45
CA VAL A 57 -1.23 0.90 -8.84
C VAL A 57 -1.84 -0.13 -9.79
N ILE A 58 -2.20 0.27 -11.01
CA ILE A 58 -2.80 -0.60 -12.02
C ILE A 58 -1.74 -0.90 -13.08
N GLN A 59 -1.51 -2.18 -13.38
CA GLN A 59 -0.49 -2.68 -14.34
C GLN A 59 0.97 -2.40 -13.98
N ARG A 60 1.22 -1.47 -13.05
CA ARG A 60 2.51 -1.16 -12.44
C ARG A 60 2.37 -1.37 -10.93
N ARG A 61 3.32 -2.02 -10.28
CA ARG A 61 3.32 -2.28 -8.83
C ARG A 61 4.55 -1.66 -8.22
N GLU A 62 4.43 -0.39 -7.86
CA GLU A 62 5.59 0.38 -7.43
C GLU A 62 5.27 1.29 -6.27
N TRP A 63 6.30 1.56 -5.49
CA TRP A 63 6.27 2.38 -4.29
C TRP A 63 7.35 3.43 -4.36
N ILE A 64 7.00 4.70 -4.17
CA ILE A 64 7.98 5.78 -4.13
C ILE A 64 8.42 6.02 -2.69
N VAL A 65 9.73 6.11 -2.47
CA VAL A 65 10.33 6.48 -1.19
C VAL A 65 11.08 7.78 -1.36
N ILE A 66 10.74 8.77 -0.55
CA ILE A 66 11.43 10.06 -0.50
C ILE A 66 12.39 10.01 0.69
N SER A 67 13.67 10.19 0.41
CA SER A 67 14.75 10.07 1.40
C SER A 67 15.57 11.35 1.45
N ARG A 68 16.14 11.62 2.63
CA ARG A 68 17.31 12.50 2.70
C ARG A 68 18.44 11.87 1.90
N ARG A 69 19.15 12.69 1.13
CA ARG A 69 20.24 12.24 0.26
C ARG A 69 21.36 11.60 1.07
N GLY A 70 21.80 10.42 0.65
CA GLY A 70 22.99 9.76 1.20
C GLY A 70 22.75 8.94 2.47
N SER A 71 21.49 8.60 2.78
CA SER A 71 21.19 7.64 3.84
C SER A 71 21.82 6.26 3.55
N ASN A 72 22.17 5.49 4.58
CA ASN A 72 22.72 4.13 4.42
C ASN A 72 21.80 3.26 3.56
N THR A 73 20.48 3.30 3.83
CA THR A 73 19.47 2.59 3.04
C THR A 73 19.54 2.98 1.55
N SER A 74 19.63 4.27 1.23
CA SER A 74 19.65 4.70 -0.18
C SER A 74 20.97 4.33 -0.87
N LYS A 75 22.10 4.47 -0.18
CA LYS A 75 23.40 4.02 -0.68
C LYS A 75 23.35 2.52 -1.02
N ASN A 76 22.81 1.72 -0.11
CA ASN A 76 22.65 0.28 -0.31
C ASN A 76 21.71 -0.02 -1.50
N ILE A 77 20.50 0.56 -1.52
CA ILE A 77 19.55 0.36 -2.62
C ILE A 77 20.15 0.76 -3.97
N LYS A 78 20.91 1.86 -4.05
CA LYS A 78 21.55 2.28 -5.30
C LYS A 78 22.66 1.33 -5.76
N ARG A 79 23.35 0.68 -4.81
CA ARG A 79 24.41 -0.30 -5.07
C ARG A 79 23.86 -1.65 -5.50
N ILE A 80 23.04 -2.28 -4.63
CA ILE A 80 22.57 -3.66 -4.81
C ILE A 80 21.21 -3.77 -5.50
N LYS A 81 20.50 -2.65 -5.67
CA LYS A 81 19.16 -2.57 -6.29
C LYS A 81 18.07 -3.39 -5.60
N LYS A 82 18.33 -3.97 -4.42
CA LYS A 82 17.43 -4.87 -3.70
C LYS A 82 17.12 -4.30 -2.31
N CYS A 83 15.87 -4.42 -1.87
CA CYS A 83 15.47 -4.13 -0.49
C CYS A 83 14.21 -4.92 -0.10
N ALA A 84 13.84 -4.89 1.18
CA ALA A 84 12.50 -5.30 1.62
C ALA A 84 11.85 -4.20 2.46
N MET A 85 10.57 -3.96 2.24
CA MET A 85 9.78 -3.03 3.03
C MET A 85 8.93 -3.81 4.02
N ASN A 86 9.10 -3.54 5.31
CA ASN A 86 8.45 -4.26 6.38
C ASN A 86 7.42 -3.35 7.07
N PHE A 87 6.24 -3.89 7.33
CA PHE A 87 5.16 -3.19 8.03
C PHE A 87 4.83 -3.92 9.32
N VAL A 88 4.87 -3.18 10.43
CA VAL A 88 4.67 -3.70 11.79
C VAL A 88 3.43 -3.05 12.41
N GLU A 89 2.80 -3.77 13.33
CA GLU A 89 1.75 -3.19 14.17
C GLU A 89 2.36 -2.26 15.23
N TYR A 90 1.55 -1.35 15.73
CA TYR A 90 1.92 -0.42 16.79
C TYR A 90 2.21 -1.19 18.06
N ASP A 91 3.45 -1.03 18.52
CA ASP A 91 3.89 -1.35 19.86
C ASP A 91 4.69 -0.17 20.42
N LYS A 92 4.45 0.18 21.69
CA LYS A 92 5.05 1.38 22.30
C LYS A 92 6.57 1.27 22.41
N LYS A 93 7.09 0.06 22.71
CA LYS A 93 8.54 -0.19 22.82
C LYS A 93 9.19 -0.16 21.44
N GLN A 94 8.59 -0.82 20.46
CA GLN A 94 9.05 -0.81 19.07
C GLN A 94 9.03 0.60 18.47
N THR A 95 8.00 1.40 18.76
CA THR A 95 7.89 2.79 18.26
C THR A 95 9.06 3.66 18.74
N LYS A 96 9.54 3.46 19.98
CA LYS A 96 10.73 4.15 20.47
C LYS A 96 11.97 3.77 19.65
N ASN A 97 12.19 2.47 19.43
CA ASN A 97 13.34 2.00 18.65
C ASN A 97 13.25 2.41 17.16
N ILE A 98 12.05 2.56 16.59
CA ILE A 98 11.87 3.12 15.25
C ILE A 98 12.45 4.55 15.16
N VAL A 99 12.29 5.38 16.19
CA VAL A 99 12.90 6.72 16.22
C VAL A 99 14.43 6.61 16.25
N ASP A 100 14.96 5.74 17.09
CA ASP A 100 16.41 5.53 17.24
C ASP A 100 17.03 5.05 15.90
N LEU A 101 16.37 4.12 15.21
CA LEU A 101 16.76 3.66 13.87
C LEU A 101 16.67 4.76 12.79
N GLY A 102 15.98 5.86 13.05
CA GLY A 102 15.92 7.02 12.15
C GLY A 102 17.07 8.01 12.31
N TYR A 103 17.91 7.84 13.34
CA TYR A 103 18.97 8.79 13.64
C TYR A 103 20.09 8.72 12.57
N PRO A 104 20.53 9.88 12.03
CA PRO A 104 21.53 9.91 10.99
C PRO A 104 22.95 9.65 11.53
N GLY A 105 23.84 9.16 10.66
CA GLY A 105 25.28 9.11 10.93
C GLY A 105 25.77 7.90 11.74
N GLN A 106 24.91 6.93 12.02
CA GLN A 106 25.31 5.67 12.66
C GLN A 106 25.64 4.61 11.61
N ASP A 107 26.70 3.84 11.84
CA ASP A 107 27.05 2.70 11.01
C ASP A 107 26.00 1.58 11.17
N PRO A 108 25.75 0.77 10.12
CA PRO A 108 24.76 -0.32 10.15
C PRO A 108 24.90 -1.26 11.35
N GLU A 109 26.13 -1.67 11.70
CA GLU A 109 26.36 -2.56 12.85
C GLU A 109 26.00 -1.89 14.18
N GLU A 110 26.46 -0.66 14.41
CA GLU A 110 26.15 0.10 15.64
C GLU A 110 24.65 0.28 15.78
N LYS A 111 24.00 0.70 14.69
CA LYS A 111 22.55 0.88 14.61
C LYS A 111 21.76 -0.37 14.98
N MET A 112 22.29 -1.54 14.65
CA MET A 112 21.59 -2.81 14.88
C MET A 112 21.86 -3.43 16.26
N LYS A 113 22.86 -2.97 17.03
CA LYS A 113 23.18 -3.50 18.37
C LYS A 113 21.99 -3.44 19.34
N ASP A 114 21.29 -2.31 19.35
CA ASP A 114 20.13 -2.07 20.24
C ASP A 114 18.79 -2.22 19.51
N CYS A 115 18.80 -2.86 18.33
CA CYS A 115 17.57 -3.07 17.57
C CYS A 115 16.66 -4.09 18.27
N VAL A 116 15.39 -3.72 18.48
CA VAL A 116 14.42 -4.60 19.13
C VAL A 116 13.72 -5.55 18.15
N PHE A 117 13.94 -5.38 16.85
CA PHE A 117 13.34 -6.21 15.82
C PHE A 117 14.22 -7.43 15.54
N GLU A 118 13.64 -8.62 15.71
CA GLU A 118 14.27 -9.86 15.24
C GLU A 118 14.17 -9.92 13.71
N LEU A 119 15.28 -10.29 13.06
CA LEU A 119 15.37 -10.46 11.62
C LEU A 119 15.34 -11.94 11.25
N GLU A 120 14.56 -12.29 10.22
CA GLU A 120 14.51 -13.64 9.64
C GLU A 120 14.79 -13.60 8.13
N ASN A 121 15.13 -14.76 7.55
CA ASN A 121 15.37 -14.84 6.11
C ASN A 121 14.09 -14.55 5.32
N SER A 122 14.25 -14.13 4.07
CA SER A 122 13.15 -13.97 3.13
C SER A 122 12.29 -15.25 3.05
N PRO A 123 10.96 -15.15 2.94
CA PRO A 123 10.10 -16.29 2.68
C PRO A 123 10.10 -16.72 1.20
N THR A 124 10.69 -15.93 0.30
CA THR A 124 10.87 -16.32 -1.10
C THR A 124 12.07 -17.25 -1.21
N GLU A 125 11.81 -18.51 -1.57
CA GLU A 125 12.82 -19.58 -1.64
C GLU A 125 14.11 -19.17 -2.38
N ASN A 126 13.97 -18.57 -3.57
CA ASN A 126 15.12 -18.13 -4.37
C ASN A 126 15.86 -16.91 -3.79
N TYR A 127 15.33 -16.24 -2.77
CA TYR A 127 15.98 -15.10 -2.10
C TYR A 127 16.67 -15.51 -0.80
N VAL A 128 16.35 -16.69 -0.23
CA VAL A 128 16.92 -17.16 1.05
C VAL A 128 18.45 -17.22 1.01
N ASN A 129 19.01 -17.67 -0.11
CA ASN A 129 20.44 -17.86 -0.29
C ASN A 129 21.11 -16.71 -1.08
N ASP A 130 20.38 -15.62 -1.37
CA ASP A 130 20.92 -14.45 -2.06
C ASP A 130 21.55 -13.51 -1.01
N PRO A 131 22.89 -13.38 -0.94
CA PRO A 131 23.56 -12.56 0.06
C PRO A 131 23.27 -11.06 -0.10
N GLU A 132 22.76 -10.63 -1.26
CA GLU A 132 22.36 -9.24 -1.49
C GLU A 132 20.89 -8.98 -1.13
N ARG A 133 20.11 -10.02 -0.79
CA ARG A 133 18.75 -9.85 -0.28
C ARG A 133 18.80 -9.62 1.22
N PRO A 134 18.20 -8.52 1.71
CA PRO A 134 18.15 -8.28 3.13
C PRO A 134 17.23 -9.28 3.83
N LYS A 135 17.55 -9.55 5.09
CA LYS A 135 16.59 -10.17 6.01
C LYS A 135 15.36 -9.28 6.19
N ILE A 136 14.27 -9.88 6.63
CA ILE A 136 12.99 -9.23 6.89
C ILE A 136 12.72 -9.16 8.39
N ILE A 137 11.83 -8.28 8.82
CA ILE A 137 11.44 -8.19 10.23
C ILE A 137 10.45 -9.32 10.54
N LYS A 138 10.81 -10.20 11.47
CA LYS A 138 10.02 -11.40 11.80
C LYS A 138 8.62 -11.09 12.31
N SER A 139 8.49 -10.00 13.06
CA SER A 139 7.22 -9.53 13.61
C SER A 139 6.39 -8.70 12.62
N ALA A 140 6.86 -8.48 11.38
CA ALA A 140 6.09 -7.77 10.38
C ALA A 140 4.84 -8.56 10.01
N PHE A 141 3.70 -7.87 9.92
CA PHE A 141 2.46 -8.47 9.45
C PHE A 141 2.44 -8.58 7.92
N GLN A 142 3.21 -7.72 7.25
CA GLN A 142 3.30 -7.60 5.81
C GLN A 142 4.72 -7.20 5.39
N VAL A 143 5.20 -7.81 4.30
CA VAL A 143 6.50 -7.51 3.70
C VAL A 143 6.34 -7.36 2.20
N PHE A 144 6.95 -6.32 1.63
CA PHE A 144 7.17 -6.21 0.19
C PHE A 144 8.64 -6.45 -0.12
N GLU A 145 8.92 -7.37 -1.04
CA GLU A 145 10.28 -7.57 -1.53
C GLU A 145 10.43 -6.84 -2.84
N CYS A 146 11.39 -5.92 -2.87
CA CYS A 146 11.45 -4.89 -3.89
C CYS A 146 12.81 -4.83 -4.57
N GLU A 147 12.78 -4.23 -5.75
CA GLU A 147 13.95 -3.81 -6.51
C GLU A 147 13.85 -2.33 -6.88
N LEU A 148 14.99 -1.65 -7.02
CA LEU A 148 15.03 -0.29 -7.52
C LEU A 148 14.67 -0.28 -9.01
N ASN A 149 13.62 0.45 -9.38
CA ASN A 149 13.41 0.88 -10.75
C ASN A 149 14.16 2.20 -10.97
N ASP A 150 15.34 2.13 -11.59
CA ASP A 150 16.15 3.27 -11.98
C ASP A 150 16.11 3.57 -13.48
N ASN A 151 15.12 3.02 -14.19
CA ASN A 151 14.87 3.37 -15.59
C ASN A 151 14.34 4.81 -15.70
N PRO A 152 15.10 5.74 -16.31
CA PRO A 152 14.68 7.13 -16.42
C PRO A 152 13.45 7.33 -17.31
N GLU A 153 13.14 6.37 -18.20
CA GLU A 153 11.93 6.42 -19.03
C GLU A 153 10.65 6.16 -18.20
N ASP A 154 10.75 5.37 -17.13
CA ASP A 154 9.62 5.03 -16.27
C ASP A 154 9.33 6.12 -15.25
N PHE A 155 10.38 6.76 -14.72
CA PHE A 155 10.32 7.88 -13.80
C PHE A 155 11.72 8.52 -13.64
N TYR A 156 11.84 9.80 -13.98
CA TYR A 156 13.07 10.57 -13.72
C TYR A 156 12.78 11.81 -12.89
N TYR A 157 13.37 11.85 -11.69
CA TYR A 157 13.48 13.05 -10.89
C TYR A 157 14.87 13.11 -10.24
N LYS A 158 15.66 14.12 -10.62
CA LYS A 158 17.07 14.25 -10.19
C LYS A 158 17.24 14.45 -8.68
N GLY A 159 16.17 14.86 -7.99
CA GLY A 159 16.24 15.27 -6.59
C GLY A 159 16.96 16.60 -6.41
N THR A 160 17.27 16.92 -5.17
CA THR A 160 18.03 18.12 -4.76
C THR A 160 19.26 17.69 -3.99
N ASP A 161 20.16 18.61 -3.64
CA ASP A 161 21.35 18.27 -2.83
C ASP A 161 20.99 17.62 -1.48
N SER A 162 19.78 17.85 -0.98
CA SER A 162 19.26 17.30 0.28
C SER A 162 18.29 16.12 0.12
N THR A 163 17.71 15.90 -1.06
CA THR A 163 16.60 14.97 -1.27
C THR A 163 16.83 14.02 -2.45
N GLU A 164 16.44 12.77 -2.27
CA GLU A 164 16.45 11.75 -3.32
C GLU A 164 15.18 10.90 -3.31
N TYR A 165 14.91 10.27 -4.45
CA TYR A 165 13.69 9.51 -4.71
C TYR A 165 14.11 8.11 -5.15
N MET A 166 13.53 7.10 -4.51
CA MET A 166 13.75 5.70 -4.85
C MET A 166 12.41 5.13 -5.25
N LEU A 167 12.29 4.79 -6.52
CA LEU A 167 11.11 4.11 -7.04
C LEU A 167 11.34 2.61 -6.91
N LEU A 168 10.57 1.97 -6.02
CA LEU A 168 10.74 0.57 -5.68
C LEU A 168 9.68 -0.27 -6.40
N LYS A 169 10.11 -1.12 -7.32
CA LYS A 169 9.28 -2.15 -7.94
C LYS A 169 9.03 -3.26 -6.92
N ILE A 170 7.76 -3.60 -6.73
CA ILE A 170 7.35 -4.68 -5.84
C ILE A 170 7.35 -6.00 -6.62
N ASN A 171 8.28 -6.90 -6.29
CA ASN A 171 8.38 -8.22 -6.92
C ASN A 171 7.49 -9.25 -6.20
N LYS A 172 7.41 -9.18 -4.87
CA LYS A 172 6.63 -10.09 -4.02
C LYS A 172 5.93 -9.34 -2.89
N ILE A 173 4.75 -9.82 -2.52
CA ILE A 173 3.99 -9.36 -1.36
C ILE A 173 3.76 -10.57 -0.47
N HIS A 174 4.22 -10.48 0.77
CA HIS A 174 4.02 -11.50 1.79
C HIS A 174 3.16 -10.94 2.92
N LEU A 175 2.23 -11.76 3.38
CA LEU A 175 1.40 -11.51 4.55
C LEU A 175 1.58 -12.69 5.50
N LYS A 176 1.59 -12.44 6.82
CA LYS A 176 1.44 -13.55 7.77
C LYS A 176 0.07 -14.21 7.52
N GLU A 177 -0.02 -15.52 7.72
CA GLU A 177 -1.20 -16.33 7.38
C GLU A 177 -2.51 -15.73 7.91
N LYS A 178 -2.54 -15.32 9.19
CA LYS A 178 -3.68 -14.60 9.79
C LYS A 178 -4.13 -13.41 8.93
N TRP A 179 -3.20 -12.58 8.48
CA TRP A 179 -3.49 -11.39 7.69
C TRP A 179 -3.83 -11.69 6.24
N ARG A 180 -3.28 -12.78 5.67
CA ARG A 180 -3.71 -13.27 4.36
C ARG A 180 -5.16 -13.72 4.41
N ASN A 181 -5.52 -14.59 5.36
CA ASN A 181 -6.87 -15.11 5.52
C ASN A 181 -7.87 -14.00 5.85
N ASN A 182 -7.44 -12.98 6.61
CA ASN A 182 -8.26 -11.82 6.95
C ASN A 182 -8.76 -11.03 5.72
N LEU A 183 -8.04 -11.05 4.59
CA LEU A 183 -8.49 -10.36 3.36
C LEU A 183 -9.76 -10.98 2.77
N ASP A 184 -10.06 -12.24 3.08
CA ASP A 184 -11.19 -12.98 2.52
C ASP A 184 -12.45 -12.88 3.42
N LEU A 185 -12.38 -12.13 4.53
CA LEU A 185 -13.48 -11.96 5.50
C LEU A 185 -14.55 -10.93 5.08
N GLY A 186 -14.37 -10.25 3.95
CA GLY A 186 -15.31 -9.22 3.49
C GLY A 186 -15.52 -8.13 4.53
N ASP A 187 -16.76 -7.93 4.98
CA ASP A 187 -17.15 -6.89 5.94
C ASP A 187 -16.58 -7.12 7.36
N ASP A 188 -16.20 -8.38 7.68
CA ASP A 188 -15.60 -8.76 8.96
C ASP A 188 -14.07 -8.62 8.98
N MET A 189 -13.48 -8.08 7.90
CA MET A 189 -12.06 -7.83 7.79
C MET A 189 -11.55 -6.89 8.90
N GLN A 190 -10.47 -7.29 9.55
CA GLN A 190 -9.75 -6.46 10.52
C GLN A 190 -8.66 -5.63 9.82
N ILE A 191 -8.35 -4.44 10.36
CA ILE A 191 -7.23 -3.63 9.88
C ILE A 191 -6.07 -3.76 10.88
N PRO A 192 -4.83 -4.07 10.43
CA PRO A 192 -3.65 -4.10 11.28
C PRO A 192 -3.49 -2.80 12.05
N ASN A 193 -3.11 -2.90 13.33
CA ASN A 193 -3.00 -1.74 14.19
C ASN A 193 -1.76 -0.89 13.88
N MET A 194 -1.64 -0.29 12.70
CA MET A 194 -0.41 0.40 12.27
C MET A 194 -0.12 1.66 13.09
N PRO A 195 1.16 1.96 13.39
CA PRO A 195 1.54 3.22 14.00
C PRO A 195 1.26 4.38 13.04
N ILE A 196 0.57 5.42 13.52
CA ILE A 196 0.40 6.67 12.77
C ILE A 196 1.50 7.63 13.22
N SER A 197 2.32 8.12 12.29
CA SER A 197 3.28 9.17 12.57
C SER A 197 2.78 10.53 12.14
N PHE A 198 3.00 11.52 12.99
CA PHE A 198 3.01 12.91 12.60
C PHE A 198 4.43 13.37 12.26
N GLY A 199 5.46 12.57 12.53
CA GLY A 199 6.85 12.94 12.28
C GLY A 199 7.44 13.83 13.37
N PHE A 200 8.53 14.51 13.06
CA PHE A 200 9.23 15.40 13.98
C PHE A 200 8.45 16.70 14.19
N ARG A 201 8.32 17.17 15.42
CA ARG A 201 7.61 18.40 15.81
C ARG A 201 8.34 19.09 16.96
N ASN A 202 8.10 20.39 17.11
CA ASN A 202 8.62 21.22 18.21
C ASN A 202 10.14 21.11 18.43
N ALA A 203 10.89 20.93 17.33
CA ALA A 203 12.36 20.89 17.29
C ALA A 203 13.06 19.76 18.07
N ASN A 204 12.36 18.86 18.77
CA ASN A 204 13.00 17.75 19.50
C ASN A 204 12.14 16.50 19.75
N GLN A 205 10.92 16.40 19.20
CA GLN A 205 10.00 15.31 19.52
C GLN A 205 9.42 14.65 18.27
N PHE A 206 9.33 13.32 18.27
CA PHE A 206 8.54 12.59 17.28
C PHE A 206 7.15 12.28 17.84
N TRP A 207 6.13 12.58 17.04
CA TRP A 207 4.73 12.41 17.43
C TRP A 207 4.13 11.20 16.75
N PHE A 208 3.45 10.36 17.54
CA PHE A 208 2.79 9.15 17.07
C PHE A 208 1.40 9.05 17.67
N ALA A 209 0.52 8.35 16.95
CA ALA A 209 -0.79 7.95 17.42
C ALA A 209 -1.05 6.48 17.11
N LYS A 210 -1.96 5.89 17.90
CA LYS A 210 -2.63 4.64 17.59
C LYS A 210 -3.99 4.99 16.99
N HIS A 211 -4.45 4.27 15.96
CA HIS A 211 -5.79 4.50 15.43
C HIS A 211 -6.88 3.98 16.39
N LYS A 212 -8.07 4.58 16.32
CA LYS A 212 -9.28 4.04 16.95
C LYS A 212 -9.78 2.82 16.18
N LYS A 213 -10.79 2.11 16.70
CA LYS A 213 -11.42 1.00 15.98
C LYS A 213 -11.82 1.46 14.55
N PRO A 214 -11.29 0.82 13.50
CA PRO A 214 -11.66 1.12 12.12
C PRO A 214 -13.15 0.88 11.87
N PHE A 215 -13.73 1.61 10.92
CA PHE A 215 -15.09 1.41 10.43
C PHE A 215 -15.08 1.58 8.91
N TRP A 216 -16.02 0.92 8.24
CA TRP A 216 -16.21 1.05 6.80
C TRP A 216 -17.54 1.75 6.51
N LEU A 217 -17.65 2.35 5.33
CA LEU A 217 -18.88 2.94 4.81
C LEU A 217 -19.20 2.25 3.48
N PRO A 218 -20.48 1.97 3.16
CA PRO A 218 -20.85 1.34 1.91
C PRO A 218 -20.51 2.25 0.72
N THR A 219 -20.36 1.63 -0.45
CA THR A 219 -20.21 2.39 -1.71
C THR A 219 -21.49 3.22 -1.94
N PRO A 220 -21.41 4.48 -2.42
CA PRO A 220 -22.60 5.28 -2.69
C PRO A 220 -23.53 4.61 -3.71
N GLU A 221 -24.79 4.42 -3.32
CA GLU A 221 -25.85 3.91 -4.19
C GLU A 221 -26.22 4.92 -5.31
N GLY A 222 -26.78 4.44 -6.42
CA GLY A 222 -27.24 5.29 -7.52
C GLY A 222 -26.15 5.91 -8.41
N LYS A 223 -24.87 5.55 -8.19
CA LYS A 223 -23.72 5.97 -9.02
C LYS A 223 -23.21 4.86 -9.97
N GLY A 224 -23.85 3.69 -9.94
CA GLY A 224 -23.57 2.53 -10.81
C GLY A 224 -24.05 2.70 -12.25
N ALA A 225 -23.86 1.67 -13.09
CA ALA A 225 -24.44 1.65 -14.43
C ALA A 225 -25.88 1.15 -14.37
N GLU A 226 -26.84 1.89 -14.95
CA GLU A 226 -28.22 1.40 -15.09
C GLU A 226 -28.27 0.07 -15.84
N HIS A 227 -29.18 -0.83 -15.46
CA HIS A 227 -29.24 -2.17 -16.05
C HIS A 227 -29.47 -2.15 -17.57
N GLU A 228 -30.17 -1.14 -18.09
CA GLU A 228 -30.32 -0.91 -19.54
C GLU A 228 -29.00 -0.57 -20.22
N ALA A 229 -28.14 0.23 -19.57
CA ALA A 229 -26.80 0.55 -20.07
C ALA A 229 -25.89 -0.68 -20.06
N VAL A 230 -25.97 -1.51 -19.01
CA VAL A 230 -25.24 -2.79 -18.97
C VAL A 230 -25.71 -3.72 -20.09
N MET A 231 -27.02 -3.82 -20.31
CA MET A 231 -27.61 -4.65 -21.37
C MET A 231 -27.21 -4.19 -22.77
N TYR A 232 -27.20 -2.87 -22.99
CA TYR A 232 -26.77 -2.25 -24.24
C TYR A 232 -25.31 -2.57 -24.57
N ILE A 233 -24.42 -2.52 -23.56
CA ILE A 233 -22.99 -2.81 -23.72
C ILE A 233 -22.77 -4.31 -23.89
N ALA A 234 -23.37 -5.14 -23.04
CA ALA A 234 -23.15 -6.58 -23.00
C ALA A 234 -23.49 -7.27 -24.34
N ASN A 235 -24.67 -6.99 -24.89
CA ASN A 235 -25.16 -7.60 -26.14
C ASN A 235 -24.49 -7.06 -27.42
N ARG A 236 -23.52 -6.14 -27.30
CA ARG A 236 -22.68 -5.66 -28.41
C ARG A 236 -21.23 -6.12 -28.33
N MET A 237 -20.87 -6.81 -27.25
CA MET A 237 -19.49 -7.25 -27.05
C MET A 237 -19.18 -8.57 -27.76
N ASP A 238 -20.20 -9.37 -28.06
CA ASP A 238 -20.05 -10.64 -28.75
C ASP A 238 -21.36 -11.01 -29.48
N GLU A 239 -21.31 -11.24 -30.78
CA GLU A 239 -22.49 -11.52 -31.62
C GLU A 239 -23.11 -12.90 -31.33
N ASN A 240 -22.34 -13.81 -30.72
CA ASN A 240 -22.77 -15.18 -30.43
C ASN A 240 -23.26 -15.37 -28.99
N ILE A 241 -23.24 -14.32 -28.16
CA ILE A 241 -23.62 -14.39 -26.75
C ILE A 241 -24.65 -13.32 -26.41
N VAL A 242 -25.80 -13.76 -25.91
CA VAL A 242 -26.92 -12.89 -25.53
C VAL A 242 -27.11 -12.87 -24.02
N PHE A 243 -27.05 -11.67 -23.43
CA PHE A 243 -27.39 -11.42 -22.03
C PHE A 243 -28.87 -11.09 -21.88
N THR A 244 -29.54 -11.77 -20.95
CA THR A 244 -30.94 -11.45 -20.60
C THR A 244 -31.03 -10.20 -19.72
N ALA A 245 -32.23 -9.60 -19.63
CA ALA A 245 -32.46 -8.42 -18.81
C ALA A 245 -32.18 -8.67 -17.32
N ASN A 246 -32.59 -9.85 -16.81
CA ASN A 246 -32.36 -10.20 -15.41
C ASN A 246 -30.88 -10.43 -15.09
N ALA A 247 -30.10 -10.99 -16.04
CA ALA A 247 -28.64 -11.06 -15.91
C ALA A 247 -28.01 -9.67 -15.80
N CYS A 248 -28.46 -8.71 -16.61
CA CYS A 248 -27.93 -7.34 -16.60
C CYS A 248 -28.27 -6.57 -15.32
N LYS A 249 -29.43 -6.86 -14.71
CA LYS A 249 -29.81 -6.28 -13.40
C LYS A 249 -28.86 -6.70 -12.28
N GLN A 250 -28.36 -7.93 -12.28
CA GLN A 250 -27.36 -8.38 -11.30
C GLN A 250 -26.01 -7.65 -11.43
N LEU A 251 -25.79 -6.95 -12.56
CA LEU A 251 -24.53 -6.29 -12.90
C LEU A 251 -24.61 -4.76 -12.80
N SER A 252 -25.76 -4.18 -12.45
CA SER A 252 -25.95 -2.71 -12.37
C SER A 252 -25.20 -2.07 -11.19
N GLY A 253 -24.94 -2.84 -10.14
CA GLY A 253 -24.10 -2.44 -9.01
C GLY A 253 -22.61 -2.30 -9.35
N ILE A 254 -22.17 -2.77 -10.52
CA ILE A 254 -20.78 -2.63 -10.96
C ILE A 254 -20.51 -1.17 -11.33
N PRO A 255 -19.47 -0.52 -10.78
CA PRO A 255 -19.12 0.84 -11.18
C PRO A 255 -18.88 0.92 -12.69
N LYS A 256 -19.39 1.98 -13.34
CA LYS A 256 -19.37 2.15 -14.82
C LYS A 256 -18.02 1.84 -15.47
N VAL A 257 -16.92 2.23 -14.82
CA VAL A 257 -15.55 2.00 -15.29
C VAL A 257 -15.14 0.52 -15.37
N PHE A 258 -15.77 -0.36 -14.60
CA PHE A 258 -15.46 -1.79 -14.53
C PHE A 258 -16.42 -2.68 -15.30
N VAL A 259 -17.56 -2.16 -15.75
CA VAL A 259 -18.61 -2.92 -16.45
C VAL A 259 -18.04 -3.70 -17.63
N LYS A 260 -17.27 -3.06 -18.53
CA LYS A 260 -16.68 -3.76 -19.68
C LYS A 260 -15.73 -4.90 -19.28
N LYS A 261 -14.95 -4.74 -18.20
CA LYS A 261 -14.03 -5.78 -17.72
C LYS A 261 -14.82 -6.97 -17.15
N ALA A 262 -15.84 -6.70 -16.35
CA ALA A 262 -16.71 -7.72 -15.78
C ALA A 262 -17.42 -8.52 -16.89
N LEU A 263 -17.99 -7.82 -17.88
CA LEU A 263 -18.66 -8.43 -19.02
C LEU A 263 -17.71 -9.30 -19.86
N LYS A 264 -16.48 -8.86 -20.14
CA LYS A 264 -15.46 -9.69 -20.81
C LYS A 264 -15.18 -10.99 -20.05
N GLY A 265 -15.10 -10.91 -18.72
CA GLY A 265 -14.88 -12.10 -17.88
C GLY A 265 -16.05 -13.07 -17.92
N ILE A 266 -17.29 -12.57 -17.89
CA ILE A 266 -18.49 -13.42 -17.96
C ILE A 266 -18.61 -14.06 -19.36
N ILE A 267 -18.38 -13.29 -20.42
CA ILE A 267 -18.32 -13.79 -21.82
C ILE A 267 -17.27 -14.89 -21.97
N GLY A 268 -16.07 -14.70 -21.43
CA GLY A 268 -15.00 -15.69 -21.50
C GLY A 268 -15.37 -17.00 -20.83
N GLU A 269 -16.06 -16.93 -19.68
CA GLU A 269 -16.50 -18.13 -18.97
C GLU A 269 -17.69 -18.81 -19.65
N ALA A 270 -18.61 -18.03 -20.20
CA ALA A 270 -19.71 -18.55 -21.03
C ALA A 270 -19.17 -19.32 -22.24
N LYS A 271 -18.13 -18.80 -22.92
CA LYS A 271 -17.46 -19.51 -24.03
C LYS A 271 -16.83 -20.83 -23.60
N LYS A 272 -16.15 -20.87 -22.45
CA LYS A 272 -15.54 -22.11 -21.93
C LYS A 272 -16.59 -23.17 -21.62
N GLN A 273 -17.75 -22.76 -21.13
CA GLN A 273 -18.86 -23.65 -20.78
C GLN A 273 -19.82 -23.92 -21.96
N GLY A 274 -19.55 -23.38 -23.15
CA GLY A 274 -20.40 -23.52 -24.33
C GLY A 274 -21.77 -22.83 -24.20
N VAL A 275 -21.89 -21.83 -23.33
CA VAL A 275 -23.14 -21.11 -23.06
C VAL A 275 -23.23 -19.88 -23.97
N SER A 276 -24.28 -19.83 -24.79
CA SER A 276 -24.58 -18.70 -25.69
C SER A 276 -25.64 -17.73 -25.15
N LYS A 277 -26.38 -18.11 -24.11
CA LYS A 277 -27.37 -17.25 -23.46
C LYS A 277 -27.07 -17.12 -21.97
N ILE A 278 -26.69 -15.93 -21.54
CA ILE A 278 -26.35 -15.62 -20.15
C ILE A 278 -27.59 -15.09 -19.44
N ASP A 279 -28.09 -15.89 -18.51
CA ASP A 279 -29.22 -15.54 -17.66
C ASP A 279 -28.78 -15.20 -16.21
N GLU A 280 -29.76 -14.89 -15.37
CA GLU A 280 -29.51 -14.55 -13.97
C GLU A 280 -28.82 -15.70 -13.21
N ALA A 281 -29.19 -16.95 -13.48
CA ALA A 281 -28.60 -18.11 -12.83
C ALA A 281 -27.12 -18.25 -13.20
N PHE A 282 -26.78 -18.09 -14.48
CA PHE A 282 -25.39 -18.09 -14.92
C PHE A 282 -24.58 -16.99 -14.23
N VAL A 283 -25.09 -15.75 -14.17
CA VAL A 283 -24.39 -14.65 -13.49
C VAL A 283 -24.22 -14.93 -11.99
N LYS A 284 -25.23 -15.50 -11.32
CA LYS A 284 -25.13 -15.92 -9.92
C LYS A 284 -24.06 -16.98 -9.72
N THR A 285 -24.03 -18.03 -10.53
CA THR A 285 -22.99 -19.06 -10.46
C THR A 285 -21.59 -18.49 -10.71
N ILE A 286 -21.45 -17.51 -11.60
CA ILE A 286 -20.17 -16.82 -11.83
C ILE A 286 -19.76 -15.97 -10.63
N ASN A 287 -20.71 -15.27 -10.02
CA ASN A 287 -20.45 -14.47 -8.83
C ASN A 287 -20.14 -15.35 -7.61
N GLU A 288 -20.82 -16.50 -7.46
CA GLU A 288 -20.54 -17.53 -6.45
C GLU A 288 -19.16 -18.19 -6.64
N LYS A 289 -18.68 -18.31 -7.89
CA LYS A 289 -17.31 -18.76 -8.19
C LYS A 289 -16.24 -17.67 -8.01
N ARG A 290 -16.67 -16.41 -7.82
CA ARG A 290 -15.80 -15.23 -7.65
C ARG A 290 -15.76 -14.71 -6.21
N GLY A 291 -16.77 -15.03 -5.41
CA GLY A 291 -16.72 -14.99 -3.95
C GLY A 291 -15.97 -16.20 -3.41
#